data_AF-A0A7K2XSV8-F1
#
_entry.id   AF-A0A7K2XSV8-F1
#
_cell.length_a   1.000
_cell.length_b   1.000
_cell.length_c   1.000
_cell.angle_alpha   90.00
_cell.angle_beta   90.00
_cell.angle_gamma   90.00
#
_symmetry.space_group_name_H-M   'P 1'
#
loop_
_entity.id
_entity.type
_entity.pdbx_description
1 polymer ?
#
loop_
_entity_poly.entity_id
_entity_poly.type
_entity_poly.pdbx_seq_one_letter_code
_entity_poly.pdbx_strand_id
1 'polypeptide(L)'
;MAGAASINGNANLLIEIAALLHEGRPDGDASTMARAPRAHADVSAQVLRFAQFADDQFKDTIGLFAALATRLKTAGTDFAQVDDDTARSFLTGLLESGRYVKPEAR
;
A
#
# COMPACT_ATOMS: atom_id res chain seq x y z
N MET A 1 -16.67 11.04 -0.41
CA MET A 1 -15.94 10.55 -1.60
C MET A 1 -14.47 10.48 -1.24
N ALA A 2 -13.77 9.39 -1.59
CA ALA A 2 -12.32 9.32 -1.40
C ALA A 2 -11.63 10.18 -2.47
N GLY A 3 -10.85 11.18 -2.06
CA GLY A 3 -10.04 12.01 -2.98
C GLY A 3 -8.65 11.43 -3.23
N ALA A 4 -7.93 11.94 -4.24
CA ALA A 4 -6.57 11.49 -4.60
C ALA A 4 -5.60 11.45 -3.40
N ALA A 5 -5.68 12.43 -2.50
CA ALA A 5 -4.88 12.48 -1.27
C ALA A 5 -5.16 11.30 -0.31
N SER A 6 -6.40 10.83 -0.23
CA SER A 6 -6.79 9.67 0.58
C SER A 6 -6.30 8.36 -0.04
N ILE A 7 -6.33 8.25 -1.39
CA ILE A 7 -5.85 7.07 -2.11
C ILE A 7 -4.32 6.93 -1.96
N ASN A 8 -3.59 8.03 -2.15
CA ASN A 8 -2.14 8.06 -1.98
C ASN A 8 -1.73 7.86 -0.51
N GLY A 9 -2.48 8.41 0.45
CA GLY A 9 -2.26 8.17 1.87
C GLY A 9 -2.36 6.69 2.26
N ASN A 10 -3.39 6.00 1.75
CA ASN A 10 -3.56 4.56 2.00
C ASN A 10 -2.45 3.71 1.35
N ALA A 11 -1.95 4.11 0.17
CA ALA A 11 -0.82 3.44 -0.47
C ALA A 11 0.46 3.54 0.38
N ASN A 12 0.75 4.71 0.94
CA ASN A 12 1.91 4.91 1.80
C ASN A 12 1.82 4.10 3.09
N LEU A 13 0.65 4.07 3.73
CA LEU A 13 0.42 3.31 4.95
C LEU A 13 0.64 1.80 4.75
N LEU A 14 0.24 1.26 3.59
CA LEU A 14 0.50 -0.16 3.27
C LEU A 14 1.99 -0.46 3.07
N ILE A 15 2.75 0.47 2.48
CA ILE A 15 4.21 0.34 2.35
C ILE A 15 4.87 0.40 3.74
N GLU A 16 4.42 1.30 4.61
CA GLU A 16 4.92 1.42 5.98
C GLU A 16 4.65 0.15 6.78
N ILE A 17 3.44 -0.43 6.70
CA ILE A 17 3.12 -1.71 7.35
C ILE A 17 4.03 -2.83 6.81
N ALA A 18 4.24 -2.90 5.49
CA ALA A 18 5.12 -3.89 4.90
C ALA A 18 6.58 -3.73 5.37
N ALA A 19 7.06 -2.49 5.49
CA ALA A 19 8.40 -2.19 5.99
C ALA A 19 8.55 -2.55 7.48
N LEU A 20 7.59 -2.17 8.33
CA LEU A 20 7.59 -2.49 9.75
C LEU A 20 7.53 -4.01 9.99
N LEU A 21 6.73 -4.72 9.19
CA LEU A 21 6.73 -6.18 9.22
C LEU A 21 8.09 -6.73 8.82
N HIS A 22 8.70 -6.21 7.74
CA HIS A 22 10.03 -6.63 7.30
C HIS A 22 11.12 -6.44 8.39
N GLU A 23 11.06 -5.32 9.12
CA GLU A 23 11.96 -5.04 10.24
C GLU A 23 11.71 -5.95 11.43
N GLY A 24 10.45 -6.26 11.74
CA GLY A 24 10.03 -7.17 12.80
C GLY A 24 10.06 -8.66 12.42
N ARG A 25 10.71 -9.02 11.31
CA ARG A 25 10.76 -10.41 10.84
C ARG A 25 11.26 -11.33 11.97
N PRO A 26 10.69 -12.53 12.11
CA PRO A 26 11.18 -13.49 13.10
C PRO A 26 12.67 -13.71 12.89
N ASP A 27 13.48 -13.38 13.90
CA ASP A 27 14.91 -13.63 13.83
C ASP A 27 15.13 -15.13 13.63
N GLY A 28 16.06 -15.48 12.74
CA GLY A 28 16.50 -16.85 12.55
C GLY A 28 16.93 -17.47 13.89
N ASP A 29 17.49 -16.65 14.79
CA ASP A 29 17.89 -17.08 16.13
C ASP A 29 16.72 -17.30 17.10
N ALA A 30 15.66 -16.49 17.06
CA ALA A 30 14.42 -16.78 17.80
C ALA A 30 13.80 -18.12 17.34
N SER A 31 14.00 -18.46 16.06
CA SER A 31 13.56 -19.70 15.41
C SER A 31 14.51 -20.89 15.64
N THR A 32 15.70 -20.68 16.22
CA THR A 32 16.71 -21.73 16.48
C THR A 32 16.72 -22.21 17.94
N MET A 33 16.13 -21.46 18.87
CA MET A 33 16.12 -21.81 20.30
C MET A 33 15.37 -23.11 20.64
N ALA A 34 14.44 -23.54 19.77
CA ALA A 34 13.70 -24.80 19.91
C ALA A 34 14.23 -25.96 19.05
N ARG A 35 15.44 -25.84 18.48
CA ARG A 35 16.08 -26.88 17.67
C ARG A 35 16.96 -27.81 18.52
N ALA A 36 17.20 -29.03 18.02
CA ALA A 36 18.12 -29.97 18.64
C ALA A 36 19.51 -29.33 18.83
N PRO A 37 20.21 -29.59 19.96
CA PRO A 37 19.87 -30.55 21.01
C PRO A 37 19.01 -29.98 22.16
N ARG A 38 18.43 -28.77 22.02
CA ARG A 38 17.72 -28.08 23.12
C ARG A 38 16.30 -28.59 23.36
N ALA A 39 15.75 -29.39 22.44
CA ALA A 39 14.44 -30.02 22.57
C ALA A 39 14.47 -31.45 21.99
N HIS A 40 13.45 -32.24 22.34
CA HIS A 40 13.23 -33.58 21.77
C HIS A 40 13.11 -33.48 20.24
N ALA A 41 13.63 -34.49 19.52
CA ALA A 41 13.75 -34.47 18.06
C ALA A 41 12.42 -34.13 17.35
N ASP A 42 11.32 -34.73 17.81
CA ASP A 42 9.99 -34.48 17.24
C ASP A 42 9.51 -33.05 17.47
N VAL A 43 9.76 -32.49 18.66
CA VAL A 43 9.40 -31.11 18.99
C VAL A 43 10.20 -30.15 18.11
N SER A 44 11.50 -30.39 17.97
CA SER A 44 12.34 -29.60 17.07
C SER A 44 11.89 -29.68 15.61
N ALA A 45 11.46 -30.85 15.14
CA ALA A 45 10.94 -31.03 13.79
C ALA A 45 9.63 -30.26 13.57
N GLN A 46 8.71 -30.27 14.53
CA GLN A 46 7.45 -29.52 14.43
C GLN A 46 7.67 -28.01 14.49
N VAL A 47 8.53 -27.54 15.40
CA VAL A 47 8.84 -26.12 15.48
C VAL A 47 9.53 -25.61 14.22
N LEU A 48 10.39 -26.42 13.60
CA LEU A 48 10.99 -26.08 12.31
C LEU A 48 9.94 -25.94 11.20
N ARG A 49 8.98 -26.87 11.10
CA ARG A 49 7.88 -26.79 10.12
C ARG A 49 7.03 -25.55 10.34
N PHE A 50 6.68 -25.25 11.58
CA PHE A 50 5.92 -24.05 11.92
C PHE A 50 6.68 -22.78 11.53
N ALA A 51 7.98 -22.70 11.85
CA ALA A 51 8.80 -21.54 11.50
C ALA A 51 8.89 -21.32 9.98
N GLN A 52 9.03 -22.39 9.19
CA GLN A 52 9.00 -22.31 7.73
C GLN A 52 7.66 -21.81 7.21
N PHE A 53 6.55 -22.38 7.71
CA PHE A 53 5.21 -21.92 7.33
C PHE A 53 4.98 -20.44 7.69
N ALA A 54 5.39 -20.02 8.88
CA ALA A 54 5.26 -18.64 9.31
C ALA A 54 6.08 -17.66 8.45
N ASP A 55 7.31 -18.05 8.07
CA ASP A 55 8.17 -17.27 7.16
C ASP A 55 7.53 -17.13 5.76
N ASP A 56 6.92 -18.20 5.23
CA ASP A 56 6.22 -18.15 3.95
C ASP A 56 4.99 -17.22 4.00
N GLN A 57 4.12 -17.37 5.01
CA GLN A 57 2.95 -16.50 5.18
C GLN A 57 3.33 -15.03 5.39
N PHE A 58 4.45 -14.79 6.06
CA PHE A 58 5.00 -13.45 6.24
C PHE A 58 5.41 -12.81 4.92
N LYS A 59 6.17 -13.54 4.08
CA LYS A 59 6.59 -13.06 2.75
C LYS A 59 5.40 -12.79 1.84
N ASP A 60 4.42 -13.67 1.83
CA ASP A 60 3.19 -13.51 1.04
C ASP A 60 2.43 -12.25 1.45
N THR A 61 2.32 -11.98 2.76
CA THR A 61 1.64 -10.80 3.30
C THR A 61 2.37 -9.50 2.91
N ILE A 62 3.70 -9.46 3.01
CA ILE A 62 4.49 -8.31 2.53
C ILE A 62 4.28 -8.08 1.04
N GLY A 63 4.31 -9.15 0.24
CA GLY A 63 4.06 -9.09 -1.20
C GLY A 63 2.67 -8.52 -1.52
N LEU A 64 1.64 -8.96 -0.80
CA LEU A 64 0.27 -8.47 -0.94
C LEU A 64 0.16 -6.96 -0.64
N PHE A 65 0.75 -6.50 0.46
CA PHE A 65 0.71 -5.08 0.82
C PHE A 65 1.46 -4.21 -0.19
N ALA A 66 2.63 -4.64 -0.65
CA ALA A 66 3.38 -3.94 -1.70
C ALA A 66 2.59 -3.87 -3.02
N ALA A 67 1.93 -4.97 -3.40
CA ALA A 67 1.10 -5.02 -4.60
C ALA A 67 -0.14 -4.11 -4.49
N LEU A 68 -0.84 -4.12 -3.35
CA LEU A 68 -1.97 -3.21 -3.12
C LEU A 68 -1.54 -1.76 -3.13
N ALA A 69 -0.43 -1.42 -2.46
CA ALA A 69 0.09 -0.07 -2.44
C ALA A 69 0.41 0.43 -3.86
N THR A 70 1.04 -0.42 -4.68
CA THR A 70 1.33 -0.10 -6.08
C THR A 70 0.06 0.16 -6.89
N ARG A 71 -0.98 -0.68 -6.70
CA ARG A 71 -2.27 -0.49 -7.36
C ARG A 71 -2.97 0.79 -6.92
N LEU A 72 -2.98 1.09 -5.62
CA LEU A 72 -3.56 2.32 -5.09
C LEU A 72 -2.83 3.55 -5.62
N LYS A 73 -1.50 3.53 -5.67
CA LYS A 73 -0.70 4.63 -6.25
C LYS A 73 -1.03 4.85 -7.71
N THR A 74 -1.16 3.78 -8.50
CA THR A 74 -1.56 3.86 -9.91
C THR A 74 -2.95 4.49 -10.05
N ALA A 75 -3.93 3.99 -9.31
CA ALA A 75 -5.28 4.55 -9.31
C ALA A 75 -5.33 6.02 -8.86
N GLY A 76 -4.50 6.41 -7.90
CA GLY A 76 -4.36 7.79 -7.46
C GLY A 76 -3.79 8.71 -8.53
N THR A 77 -2.78 8.25 -9.28
CA THR A 77 -2.21 8.97 -10.43
C THR A 77 -3.23 9.12 -11.55
N ASP A 78 -3.92 8.03 -11.92
CA ASP A 78 -4.94 8.07 -12.97
C ASP A 78 -6.08 9.03 -12.61
N PHE A 79 -6.53 9.01 -11.35
CA PHE A 79 -7.56 9.93 -10.86
C PHE A 79 -7.10 11.39 -10.93
N ALA A 80 -5.87 11.69 -10.52
CA ALA A 80 -5.32 13.04 -10.59
C ALA A 80 -5.21 13.56 -12.03
N GLN A 81 -4.88 12.68 -12.99
CA GLN A 81 -4.83 13.04 -14.40
C GLN A 81 -6.22 13.36 -14.97
N VAL A 82 -7.23 12.56 -14.64
CA VAL A 82 -8.63 12.82 -15.05
C VAL A 82 -9.15 14.15 -14.48
N ASP A 83 -8.81 14.46 -13.23
CA ASP A 83 -9.20 15.74 -12.60
C ASP A 83 -8.52 16.94 -13.29
N ASP A 84 -7.23 16.84 -13.61
CA ASP A 84 -6.49 17.87 -14.35
C ASP A 84 -7.04 18.08 -15.77
N ASP A 85 -7.35 17.01 -16.50
CA ASP A 85 -7.96 17.09 -17.83
C ASP A 85 -9.36 17.72 -17.77
N THR A 86 -10.14 17.41 -16.73
CA THR A 86 -11.46 18.02 -16.49
C THR A 86 -11.33 19.52 -16.19
N ALA A 87 -10.40 19.90 -15.31
CA ALA A 87 -10.12 21.29 -14.99
C ALA A 87 -9.64 22.07 -16.21
N ARG A 88 -8.75 21.47 -17.02
CA ARG A 88 -8.28 22.03 -18.28
C ARG A 88 -9.43 22.24 -19.27
N SER A 89 -10.28 21.24 -19.49
CA SER A 89 -11.43 21.36 -20.39
C SER A 89 -12.41 22.44 -19.92
N PHE A 90 -12.64 22.56 -18.61
CA PHE A 90 -13.47 23.61 -18.04
C PHE A 90 -12.89 25.00 -18.31
N LEU A 91 -11.58 25.18 -18.06
CA LEU A 91 -10.88 26.44 -18.31
C LEU A 91 -10.90 26.81 -19.81
N THR A 92 -10.68 25.84 -20.70
CA THR A 92 -10.80 26.05 -22.15
C THR A 92 -12.21 26.50 -22.53
N GLY A 93 -13.25 25.83 -22.04
CA GLY A 93 -14.64 26.24 -22.30
C GLY A 93 -14.95 27.65 -21.79
N LEU A 94 -14.45 28.01 -20.61
CA LEU A 94 -14.60 29.36 -20.06
C LEU A 94 -13.87 30.41 -20.93
N LEU A 95 -12.67 30.11 -21.43
CA LEU A 95 -11.92 31.03 -22.28
C LEU A 95 -12.52 31.18 -23.68
N GLU A 96 -13.04 30.10 -24.26
CA GLU A 96 -13.58 30.09 -25.63
C GLU A 96 -15.01 30.64 -25.71
N SER A 97 -15.85 30.35 -24.71
CA SER A 97 -17.29 30.66 -24.74
C SER A 97 -17.77 31.54 -23.60
N GLY A 98 -16.88 31.88 -22.66
CA GLY A 98 -17.23 32.71 -21.52
C GLY A 98 -17.52 34.14 -21.92
N ARG A 99 -18.65 34.66 -21.45
CA ARG A 99 -19.00 36.08 -21.56
C ARG A 99 -18.95 36.71 -20.19
N TYR A 100 -18.15 37.77 -20.05
CA TYR A 100 -18.13 38.57 -18.84
C TYR A 100 -19.49 39.25 -18.64
N VAL A 101 -20.12 39.01 -17.49
CA VAL A 101 -21.34 39.69 -17.06
C VAL A 101 -20.97 40.60 -15.89
N LYS A 102 -21.16 41.91 -16.06
CA LYS A 102 -20.91 42.87 -14.98
C LYS A 102 -21.89 42.61 -13.83
N PRO A 103 -21.46 42.77 -12.56
CA PRO A 103 -22.32 42.55 -11.39
C PRO A 103 -23.62 43.37 -11.41
N GLU A 104 -23.61 44.55 -12.04
CA GLU A 104 -24.78 45.42 -12.12
C GLU A 104 -25.85 44.97 -13.14
N ALA A 105 -25.60 43.90 -13.92
CA ALA A 105 -26.49 43.41 -14.98
C ALA A 105 -27.42 42.26 -14.53
N ARG A 106 -27.65 42.09 -13.23
CA ARG A 106 -28.44 41.00 -12.65
C ARG A 106 -29.72 41.50 -11.97
#